data_AF-A0A7S1S969-F1
#
_entry.id   AF-A0A7S1S969-F1
#
_cell.length_a   1.000
_cell.length_b   1.000
_cell.length_c   1.000
_cell.angle_alpha   90.00
_cell.angle_beta   90.00
_cell.angle_gamma   90.00
#
_symmetry.space_group_name_H-M   'P 1'
#
loop_
_entity.id
_entity.type
_entity.pdbx_description
1 polymer ?
#
loop_
_entity_poly.entity_id
_entity_poly.type
_entity_poly.pdbx_seq_one_letter_code
_entity_poly.pdbx_strand_id
1 'polypeptide(L)'
;AAGWISFRLYAFDDLRTGDNMVDPTLRGILYSSVAEWNTDLYVANAVGVPVLARAGGNDTSVPPWHLRRFARLLDEESGQPDAVAMSEVPGQGHWFNGVVGDAAMQSFYDRHLRLPLPPLPRRFAAVTLNPASSGSRGGLRIQQLQVPY
;
A
#
# COMPACT_ATOMS: atom_id res chain seq x y z
N ALA A 1 -9.17 5.63 -9.73
CA ALA A 1 -9.03 5.39 -8.31
C ALA A 1 -7.55 5.23 -8.03
N ALA A 2 -7.01 6.06 -7.14
CA ALA A 2 -5.71 5.84 -6.52
C ALA A 2 -5.91 5.29 -5.10
N GLY A 3 -5.00 4.42 -4.66
CA GLY A 3 -4.96 3.95 -3.27
C GLY A 3 -4.18 4.92 -2.39
N TRP A 4 -4.67 5.18 -1.17
CA TRP A 4 -3.93 5.95 -0.17
C TRP A 4 -2.96 5.02 0.58
N ILE A 5 -1.77 5.55 0.89
CA ILE A 5 -0.69 4.76 1.51
C ILE A 5 -0.80 4.66 3.05
N SER A 6 -1.49 5.60 3.68
CA SER A 6 -1.71 5.62 5.12
C SER A 6 -2.96 6.42 5.43
N PHE A 7 -3.76 5.93 6.37
CA PHE A 7 -4.98 6.60 6.79
C PHE A 7 -4.68 8.00 7.35
N ARG A 8 -3.61 8.12 8.15
CA ARG A 8 -3.14 9.39 8.69
C ARG A 8 -2.87 10.42 7.60
N LEU A 9 -2.24 10.01 6.52
CA LEU A 9 -1.91 10.91 5.41
C LEU A 9 -3.11 11.25 4.53
N TYR A 10 -4.13 10.40 4.52
CA TYR A 10 -5.35 10.61 3.74
C TYR A 10 -6.36 11.49 4.49
N ALA A 11 -6.64 11.14 5.74
CA ALA A 11 -7.64 11.81 6.57
C ALA A 11 -7.05 12.94 7.42
N PHE A 12 -5.72 13.09 7.47
CA PHE A 12 -5.01 14.02 8.36
C PHE A 12 -5.51 13.89 9.81
N ASP A 13 -5.49 12.67 10.34
CA ASP A 13 -6.07 12.35 11.65
C ASP A 13 -5.35 13.06 12.82
N ASP A 14 -4.09 13.45 12.62
CA ASP A 14 -3.31 14.29 13.54
C ASP A 14 -3.72 15.76 13.56
N LEU A 15 -4.55 16.22 12.62
CA LEU A 15 -5.13 17.56 12.61
C LEU A 15 -6.48 17.65 13.35
N ARG A 16 -6.96 16.55 13.95
CA ARG A 16 -8.22 16.54 14.70
C ARG A 16 -8.15 17.44 15.93
N THR A 17 -9.25 18.15 16.19
CA THR A 17 -9.41 18.97 17.40
C THR A 17 -9.29 18.10 18.64
N GLY A 18 -8.15 18.21 19.33
CA GLY A 18 -7.85 17.46 20.55
C GLY A 18 -6.66 16.50 20.43
N ASP A 19 -6.13 16.24 19.23
CA ASP A 19 -5.00 15.29 19.08
C ASP A 19 -3.80 15.67 19.95
N ASN A 20 -3.44 16.95 19.94
CA ASN A 20 -2.34 17.50 20.74
C ASN A 20 -2.67 17.70 22.23
N MET A 21 -3.92 17.46 22.64
CA MET A 21 -4.40 17.62 24.02
C MET A 21 -4.53 16.27 24.75
N VAL A 22 -4.41 15.15 24.02
CA VAL A 22 -4.47 13.80 24.57
C VAL A 22 -3.13 13.44 25.22
N ASP A 23 -3.18 12.75 26.36
CA ASP A 23 -1.99 12.18 27.00
C ASP A 23 -1.17 11.36 25.98
N PRO A 24 0.17 11.52 25.90
CA PRO A 24 0.97 10.85 24.88
C PRO A 24 0.84 9.32 24.85
N THR A 25 0.65 8.69 26.01
CA THR A 25 0.47 7.23 26.12
C THR A 25 -0.88 6.83 25.54
N LEU A 26 -1.94 7.53 25.91
CA LEU A 26 -3.28 7.31 25.36
C LEU A 26 -3.32 7.54 23.85
N ARG A 27 -2.67 8.60 23.37
CA ARG A 27 -2.56 8.88 21.92
C ARG A 27 -1.86 7.74 21.19
N GLY A 28 -0.80 7.19 21.77
CA GLY A 28 -0.11 6.02 21.23
C GLY A 28 -1.05 4.83 21.06
N ILE A 29 -1.82 4.49 22.10
CA ILE A 29 -2.81 3.39 22.05
C ILE A 29 -3.86 3.62 20.95
N LEU A 30 -4.39 4.85 20.84
CA LEU A 30 -5.39 5.20 19.84
C LEU A 30 -4.84 5.14 18.41
N TYR A 31 -3.60 5.57 18.19
CA TYR A 31 -2.96 5.41 16.88
C TYR A 31 -2.62 3.97 16.55
N SER A 32 -2.21 3.17 17.54
CA SER A 32 -1.95 1.74 17.34
C SER A 32 -3.22 0.98 16.91
N SER A 33 -4.40 1.34 17.41
CA SER A 33 -5.67 0.66 17.07
C SER A 33 -6.16 0.92 15.64
N VAL A 34 -5.60 1.92 14.95
CA VAL A 34 -5.88 2.21 13.53
C VAL A 34 -4.65 2.05 12.64
N ALA A 35 -3.50 1.71 13.22
CA ALA A 35 -2.23 1.55 12.49
C ALA A 35 -2.31 0.43 11.45
N GLU A 36 -3.26 -0.48 11.57
CA GLU A 36 -3.51 -1.52 10.56
C GLU A 36 -3.71 -0.94 9.15
N TRP A 37 -4.23 0.28 9.05
CA TRP A 37 -4.47 0.97 7.79
C TRP A 37 -3.27 1.75 7.27
N ASN A 38 -2.11 1.69 7.94
CA ASN A 38 -0.88 2.30 7.44
C ASN A 38 -0.16 1.33 6.50
N THR A 39 -0.55 1.35 5.22
CA THR A 39 -0.01 0.48 4.16
C THR A 39 1.51 0.56 4.03
N ASP A 40 2.13 1.70 4.38
CA ASP A 40 3.58 1.85 4.41
C ASP A 40 4.30 0.90 5.37
N LEU A 41 3.64 0.44 6.45
CA LEU A 41 4.18 -0.57 7.36
C LEU A 41 4.29 -1.97 6.71
N TYR A 42 3.57 -2.22 5.62
CA TYR A 42 3.46 -3.53 4.99
C TYR A 42 4.15 -3.62 3.64
N VAL A 43 4.87 -2.58 3.20
CA VAL A 43 5.47 -2.52 1.86
C VAL A 43 6.38 -3.72 1.57
N ALA A 44 7.11 -4.21 2.58
CA ALA A 44 7.97 -5.39 2.46
C ALA A 44 7.19 -6.67 2.06
N ASN A 45 5.88 -6.73 2.30
CA ASN A 45 5.00 -7.81 1.86
C ASN A 45 4.74 -7.79 0.35
N ALA A 46 5.04 -6.70 -0.34
CA ALA A 46 4.88 -6.57 -1.79
C ALA A 46 6.17 -6.89 -2.56
N VAL A 47 7.32 -7.05 -1.88
CA VAL A 47 8.59 -7.40 -2.56
C VAL A 47 8.43 -8.69 -3.37
N GLY A 48 8.81 -8.66 -4.65
CA GLY A 48 8.67 -9.78 -5.58
C GLY A 48 7.26 -9.98 -6.16
N VAL A 49 6.30 -9.13 -5.81
CA VAL A 49 4.97 -9.09 -6.44
C VAL A 49 4.99 -8.01 -7.52
N PRO A 50 4.61 -8.30 -8.78
CA PRO A 50 4.48 -7.28 -9.81
C PRO A 50 3.44 -6.23 -9.41
N VAL A 51 3.80 -4.94 -9.42
CA VAL A 51 2.89 -3.84 -9.07
C VAL A 51 2.82 -2.82 -10.20
N LEU A 52 1.58 -2.42 -10.55
CA LEU A 52 1.28 -1.25 -11.36
C LEU A 52 0.54 -0.24 -10.49
N ALA A 53 1.22 0.85 -10.14
CA ALA A 53 0.66 1.96 -9.41
C ALA A 53 0.05 2.96 -10.40
N ARG A 54 -1.29 3.01 -10.43
CA ARG A 54 -2.05 3.83 -11.38
C ARG A 54 -2.90 4.89 -10.69
N ALA A 55 -2.82 6.13 -11.17
CA ALA A 55 -3.58 7.27 -10.65
C ALA A 55 -3.95 8.26 -11.76
N GLY A 56 -4.96 9.10 -11.50
CA GLY A 56 -5.20 10.30 -12.32
C GLY A 56 -4.23 11.40 -11.90
N GLY A 57 -3.57 12.06 -12.86
CA GLY A 57 -2.56 13.09 -12.57
C GLY A 57 -3.10 14.32 -11.83
N ASN A 58 -4.40 14.57 -11.93
CA ASN A 58 -5.12 15.65 -11.25
C ASN A 58 -6.07 15.11 -10.15
N ASP A 59 -5.80 13.92 -9.62
CA ASP A 59 -6.56 13.37 -8.50
C ASP A 59 -6.40 14.25 -7.25
N THR A 60 -7.50 14.83 -6.78
CA THR A 60 -7.54 15.63 -5.56
C THR A 60 -8.16 14.89 -4.37
N SER A 61 -8.74 13.71 -4.60
CA SER A 61 -9.30 12.87 -3.54
C SER A 61 -8.19 12.05 -2.90
N VAL A 62 -7.39 11.36 -3.71
CA VAL A 62 -6.19 10.62 -3.28
C VAL A 62 -5.04 11.03 -4.18
N PRO A 63 -4.29 12.09 -3.83
CA PRO A 63 -3.32 12.64 -4.75
C PRO A 63 -2.21 11.65 -5.15
N PRO A 64 -1.67 11.72 -6.38
CA PRO A 64 -0.74 10.72 -6.91
C PRO A 64 0.51 10.48 -6.07
N TRP A 65 0.89 11.45 -5.24
CA TRP A 65 2.06 11.34 -4.36
C TRP A 65 1.97 10.13 -3.40
N HIS A 66 0.77 9.68 -3.00
CA HIS A 66 0.61 8.48 -2.18
C HIS A 66 1.21 7.25 -2.88
N LEU A 67 0.90 7.07 -4.17
CA LEU A 67 1.41 5.97 -4.96
C LEU A 67 2.90 6.15 -5.30
N ARG A 68 3.36 7.38 -5.56
CA ARG A 68 4.80 7.66 -5.72
C ARG A 68 5.58 7.30 -4.46
N ARG A 69 5.03 7.56 -3.27
CA ARG A 69 5.64 7.18 -2.00
C ARG A 69 5.68 5.66 -1.84
N PHE A 70 4.60 4.96 -2.19
CA PHE A 70 4.56 3.51 -2.15
C PHE A 70 5.62 2.90 -3.09
N ALA A 71 5.71 3.40 -4.32
CA ALA A 71 6.72 2.97 -5.29
C ALA A 71 8.13 3.14 -4.74
N ARG A 72 8.45 4.33 -4.19
CA ARG A 72 9.76 4.59 -3.57
C ARG A 72 10.09 3.62 -2.44
N LEU A 73 9.14 3.39 -1.53
CA LEU A 73 9.35 2.47 -0.40
C LEU A 73 9.55 1.03 -0.90
N LEU A 74 8.83 0.61 -1.94
CA LEU A 74 8.98 -0.75 -2.47
C LEU A 74 10.29 -0.92 -3.23
N ASP A 75 10.75 0.10 -3.95
CA ASP A 75 12.08 0.13 -4.56
C ASP A 75 13.17 -0.04 -3.49
N GLU A 76 13.04 0.68 -2.37
CA GLU A 76 13.96 0.60 -1.23
C GLU A 76 13.95 -0.79 -0.57
N GLU A 77 12.77 -1.31 -0.22
CA GLU A 77 12.61 -2.63 0.42
C GLU A 77 13.05 -3.79 -0.49
N SER A 78 12.87 -3.66 -1.81
CA SER A 78 13.29 -4.67 -2.78
C SER A 78 14.77 -4.57 -3.18
N GLY A 79 15.39 -3.42 -2.96
CA GLY A 79 16.73 -3.11 -3.48
C GLY A 79 16.79 -3.08 -5.02
N GLN A 80 15.65 -2.89 -5.67
CA GLN A 80 15.52 -2.83 -7.13
C GLN A 80 14.96 -1.47 -7.53
N PRO A 81 15.65 -0.69 -8.39
CA PRO A 81 15.01 0.47 -9.00
C PRO A 81 13.85 0.01 -9.87
N ASP A 82 12.75 0.79 -9.89
CA ASP A 82 11.58 0.54 -10.71
C ASP A 82 10.86 -0.81 -10.40
N ALA A 83 10.83 -1.22 -9.13
CA ALA A 83 10.06 -2.38 -8.68
C ALA A 83 8.55 -2.18 -8.88
N VAL A 84 8.11 -0.92 -8.99
CA VAL A 84 6.73 -0.52 -9.28
C VAL A 84 6.64 0.21 -10.61
N ALA A 85 5.80 -0.30 -11.51
CA ALA A 85 5.44 0.44 -12.71
C ALA A 85 4.49 1.59 -12.34
N MET A 86 4.88 2.84 -12.65
CA MET A 86 4.06 4.03 -12.42
C MET A 86 3.24 4.40 -13.66
N SER A 87 1.95 4.66 -13.48
CA SER A 87 1.03 5.09 -14.53
C SER A 87 0.14 6.24 -14.04
N GLU A 88 0.61 7.46 -14.22
CA GLU A 88 -0.16 8.66 -13.91
C GLU A 88 -0.77 9.23 -15.19
N VAL A 89 -2.11 9.25 -15.27
CA VAL A 89 -2.83 9.65 -16.48
C VAL A 89 -3.06 11.16 -16.46
N PRO A 90 -2.40 11.95 -17.34
CA PRO A 90 -2.48 13.42 -17.29
C PRO A 90 -3.91 13.93 -17.43
N GLY A 91 -4.27 14.96 -16.65
CA GLY A 91 -5.57 15.62 -16.72
C GLY A 91 -6.73 14.85 -16.05
N GLN A 92 -6.54 13.59 -15.66
CA GLN A 92 -7.59 12.78 -15.06
C GLN A 92 -7.68 12.97 -13.54
N GLY A 93 -8.91 13.01 -13.02
CA GLY A 93 -9.19 13.06 -11.57
C GLY A 93 -9.19 11.69 -10.91
N HIS A 94 -9.82 11.58 -9.74
CA HIS A 94 -9.87 10.31 -8.99
C HIS A 94 -10.56 9.19 -9.76
N TRP A 95 -11.73 9.49 -10.33
CA TRP A 95 -12.47 8.57 -11.18
C TRP A 95 -12.40 9.03 -12.63
N PHE A 96 -12.01 8.13 -13.53
CA PHE A 96 -11.94 8.40 -14.95
C PHE A 96 -12.15 7.11 -15.75
N ASN A 97 -12.53 7.26 -17.03
CA ASN A 97 -12.73 6.13 -17.91
C ASN A 97 -11.41 5.40 -18.18
N GLY A 98 -11.43 4.06 -18.13
CA GLY A 98 -10.24 3.24 -18.34
C GLY A 98 -9.29 3.21 -17.13
N VAL A 99 -9.71 3.66 -15.95
CA VAL A 99 -8.85 3.62 -14.77
C VAL A 99 -8.39 2.21 -14.39
N VAL A 100 -9.24 1.20 -14.59
CA VAL A 100 -8.93 -0.23 -14.33
C VAL A 100 -9.00 -1.11 -15.58
N GLY A 101 -9.24 -0.53 -16.76
CA GLY A 101 -9.60 -1.29 -17.96
C GLY A 101 -9.16 -0.68 -19.28
N ASP A 102 -8.19 0.23 -19.28
CA ASP A 102 -7.56 0.67 -20.51
C ASP A 102 -6.52 -0.34 -21.02
N ALA A 103 -5.90 -0.02 -22.16
CA ALA A 103 -4.87 -0.87 -22.76
C ALA A 103 -3.66 -1.11 -21.84
N ALA A 104 -3.29 -0.15 -20.99
CA ALA A 104 -2.18 -0.29 -20.05
C ALA A 104 -2.51 -1.32 -18.96
N MET A 105 -3.70 -1.22 -18.35
CA MET A 105 -4.17 -2.19 -17.37
C MET A 105 -4.32 -3.58 -17.99
N GLN A 106 -4.92 -3.67 -19.17
CA GLN A 106 -5.09 -4.93 -19.89
C GLN A 106 -3.73 -5.60 -20.18
N SER A 107 -2.74 -4.83 -20.64
CA SER A 107 -1.39 -5.32 -20.89
C SER A 107 -0.71 -5.84 -19.62
N PHE A 108 -0.90 -5.16 -18.49
CA PHE A 108 -0.40 -5.61 -17.20
C PHE A 108 -1.06 -6.92 -16.75
N TYR A 109 -2.39 -7.03 -16.90
CA TYR A 109 -3.13 -8.24 -16.57
C TYR A 109 -2.72 -9.43 -17.43
N ASP A 110 -2.65 -9.27 -18.75
CA ASP A 110 -2.27 -10.35 -19.65
C ASP A 110 -0.86 -10.85 -19.36
N ARG A 111 0.04 -9.96 -18.92
CA ARG A 111 1.41 -10.31 -18.53
C ARG A 111 1.48 -11.08 -17.21
N HIS A 112 0.61 -10.82 -16.23
CA HIS A 112 0.82 -11.30 -14.86
C HIS A 112 -0.26 -12.23 -14.31
N LEU A 113 -1.49 -12.25 -14.86
CA LEU A 113 -2.57 -13.08 -14.32
C LEU A 113 -2.57 -14.53 -14.84
N ARG A 114 -2.00 -14.77 -16.02
CA ARG A 114 -1.99 -16.11 -16.66
C ARG A 114 -0.64 -16.83 -16.56
N LEU A 115 0.32 -16.22 -15.88
CA LEU A 115 1.64 -16.81 -15.66
C LEU A 115 1.70 -17.48 -14.29
N PRO A 116 2.55 -18.52 -14.11
CA PRO A 116 2.86 -19.02 -12.79
C PRO A 116 3.40 -17.88 -11.91
N LEU A 117 3.10 -17.94 -10.60
CA LEU A 117 3.61 -16.98 -9.65
C LEU A 117 5.14 -16.91 -9.74
N PRO A 118 5.73 -15.70 -9.63
CA PRO A 118 7.18 -15.58 -9.60
C PRO A 118 7.75 -16.40 -8.43
N PRO A 119 8.97 -16.94 -8.57
CA PRO A 119 9.61 -17.66 -7.48
C PRO A 119 9.75 -16.74 -6.27
N LEU A 120 9.56 -17.31 -5.08
CA LEU A 120 9.72 -16.58 -3.83
C LEU A 120 11.14 -15.99 -3.76
N PRO A 121 11.30 -14.69 -3.46
CA PRO A 121 12.62 -14.10 -3.31
C PRO A 121 13.45 -14.83 -2.26
N ARG A 122 14.78 -14.86 -2.43
CA ARG A 122 15.72 -15.46 -1.46
C ARG A 122 15.56 -14.90 -0.05
N ARG A 123 15.11 -13.66 0.06
CA ARG A 123 14.76 -12.97 1.30
C ARG A 123 13.41 -12.32 1.12
N PHE A 124 12.49 -12.58 2.02
CA PHE A 124 11.19 -11.93 2.07
C PHE A 124 10.80 -11.66 3.52
N ALA A 125 9.95 -10.66 3.72
CA ALA A 125 9.32 -10.39 5.01
C ALA A 125 7.85 -10.79 4.96
N ALA A 126 7.29 -11.16 6.11
CA ALA A 126 5.86 -11.30 6.34
C ALA A 126 5.49 -10.41 7.55
N VAL A 127 4.97 -9.22 7.27
CA VAL A 127 4.63 -8.20 8.27
C VAL A 127 3.11 -8.19 8.46
N THR A 128 2.66 -8.18 9.72
CA THR A 128 1.23 -8.08 10.06
C THR A 128 1.08 -7.33 11.37
N LEU A 129 0.08 -6.45 11.46
CA LEU A 129 -0.41 -5.91 12.75
C LEU A 129 -1.64 -6.66 13.23
N ASN A 130 -2.44 -7.20 12.31
CA ASN A 130 -3.63 -7.97 12.61
C ASN A 130 -3.66 -9.25 11.76
N PRO A 131 -3.42 -10.43 12.35
CA PRO A 131 -3.47 -11.71 11.63
C PRO A 131 -4.83 -12.01 10.98
N ALA A 132 -5.93 -11.41 11.47
CA ALA A 132 -7.27 -11.64 10.94
C ALA A 132 -7.48 -10.97 9.57
N SER A 133 -6.73 -9.90 9.25
CA SER A 133 -6.82 -9.17 7.98
C SER A 133 -5.67 -9.45 7.03
N SER A 134 -4.66 -10.20 7.48
CA SER A 134 -3.46 -10.51 6.69
C SER A 134 -3.52 -11.90 6.06
N GLY A 135 -3.06 -11.98 4.81
CA GLY A 135 -2.94 -13.24 4.07
C GLY A 135 -1.66 -14.03 4.39
N SER A 136 -1.44 -15.11 3.65
CA SER A 136 -0.18 -15.86 3.66
C SER A 136 0.87 -15.27 2.70
N ARG A 137 2.15 -15.42 3.02
CA ARG A 137 3.27 -15.06 2.13
C ARG A 137 4.35 -16.13 2.18
N GLY A 138 4.82 -16.57 1.01
CA GLY A 138 5.87 -17.61 0.91
C GLY A 138 5.50 -18.94 1.56
N GLY A 139 4.21 -19.31 1.55
CA GLY A 139 3.71 -20.51 2.24
C GLY A 139 3.58 -20.39 3.76
N LEU A 140 3.93 -19.23 4.35
CA LEU A 140 3.76 -18.95 5.77
C LEU A 140 2.51 -18.11 6.00
N ARG A 141 1.79 -18.40 7.09
CA ARG A 141 0.66 -17.60 7.56
C ARG A 141 0.81 -17.34 9.06
N ILE A 142 0.74 -16.07 9.44
CA ILE A 142 0.73 -15.66 10.83
C ILE A 142 -0.68 -15.86 11.35
N GLN A 143 -0.83 -16.61 12.45
CA GLN A 143 -2.13 -16.94 13.05
C GLN A 143 -2.41 -16.12 14.31
N GLN A 144 -1.37 -15.80 15.07
CA GLN A 144 -1.50 -15.15 16.36
C GLN A 144 -0.25 -14.30 16.67
N LEU A 145 -0.45 -13.19 17.36
CA LEU A 145 0.59 -12.34 17.94
C LEU A 145 0.78 -12.65 19.43
N GLN A 146 1.99 -12.45 19.94
CA GLN A 146 2.27 -12.59 21.37
C GLN A 146 1.51 -11.56 22.20
N VAL A 147 1.46 -10.32 21.70
CA VAL A 147 0.60 -9.26 22.22
C VAL A 147 -0.59 -9.14 21.26
N PRO A 148 -1.83 -9.34 21.73
CA PRO A 148 -3.01 -9.20 20.88
C PRO A 148 -3.11 -7.80 20.26
N TYR A 149 -3.70 -7.74 19.06
CA TYR A 149 -4.11 -6.51 18.41
C TYR A 149 -5.31 -5.89 19.14
#